data_AF-A0A841DPN6-F1
#
_entry.id   AF-A0A841DPN6-F1
#
_cell.length_a   1.000
_cell.length_b   1.000
_cell.length_c   1.000
_cell.angle_alpha   90.00
_cell.angle_beta   90.00
_cell.angle_gamma   90.00
#
_symmetry.space_group_name_H-M   'P 1'
#
loop_
_entity.id
_entity.type
_entity.pdbx_description
1 polymer ?
#
loop_
_entity_poly.entity_id
_entity_poly.type
_entity_poly.pdbx_seq_one_letter_code
_entity_poly.pdbx_strand_id
1 'polypeptide(L)'
;MDAAAGMSAVAAAVGLGGMSIPGLGLVGGDGPRVVPLAGSLEEAMRAEAERPRPRPEESAAMRALHDWCRARTAVVPSGFTIQVQVLDPRAPSYRFDLEPPEIDDPEFAADKLSGLLGDLWLTESQSEQGGWLFARIDAAGRTLRVDRWYDQVPDWWDNPIEPRLDVNGLVRRLYDRGPEWQPSYLEKLYTSAR
;
A
#
# COMPACT_ATOMS: atom_id res chain seq x y z
N MET A 1 -43.72 27.46 -46.63
CA MET A 1 -42.60 26.51 -46.65
C MET A 1 -42.18 26.30 -45.22
N ASP A 2 -42.51 25.11 -44.76
CA ASP A 2 -42.00 24.31 -43.65
C ASP A 2 -41.91 24.82 -42.20
N ALA A 3 -42.35 23.87 -41.35
CA ALA A 3 -42.53 23.91 -39.91
C ALA A 3 -41.27 23.48 -39.13
N ALA A 4 -41.24 23.82 -37.84
CA ALA A 4 -40.93 22.93 -36.70
C ALA A 4 -40.84 23.81 -35.42
N ALA A 5 -41.71 23.67 -34.41
CA ALA A 5 -41.82 22.57 -33.44
C ALA A 5 -40.57 22.41 -32.56
N GLY A 6 -40.75 22.42 -31.22
CA GLY A 6 -39.79 21.77 -30.32
C GLY A 6 -39.64 22.38 -28.94
N MET A 7 -40.44 21.89 -28.00
CA MET A 7 -40.39 22.16 -26.57
C MET A 7 -39.26 21.41 -25.85
N SER A 8 -38.94 21.91 -24.65
CA SER A 8 -38.51 21.17 -23.45
C SER A 8 -37.02 20.95 -23.18
N ALA A 9 -36.58 21.54 -22.06
CA ALA A 9 -35.34 21.30 -21.37
C ALA A 9 -35.27 19.88 -20.79
N VAL A 10 -34.09 19.26 -20.89
CA VAL A 10 -33.65 18.19 -19.98
C VAL A 10 -32.16 18.40 -19.69
N ALA A 11 -31.84 18.58 -18.42
CA ALA A 11 -30.48 18.56 -17.90
C ALA A 11 -29.89 17.16 -18.11
N ALA A 12 -28.77 17.07 -18.83
CA ALA A 12 -28.00 15.84 -18.96
C ALA A 12 -26.75 15.95 -18.08
N ALA A 13 -26.69 15.04 -17.10
CA ALA A 13 -25.57 14.81 -16.21
C ALA A 13 -24.25 14.65 -17.00
N VAL A 14 -23.23 15.39 -16.61
CA VAL A 14 -21.84 15.16 -17.04
C VAL A 14 -21.34 13.93 -16.28
N GLY A 15 -21.71 12.75 -16.77
CA GLY A 15 -21.04 11.52 -16.43
C GLY A 15 -19.60 11.60 -16.94
N LEU A 16 -18.65 11.46 -16.02
CA LEU A 16 -17.24 11.20 -16.30
C LEU A 16 -17.15 9.84 -17.01
N GLY A 17 -17.40 9.84 -18.31
CA GLY A 17 -17.13 8.73 -19.21
C GLY A 17 -15.63 8.55 -19.31
N GLY A 18 -15.09 7.66 -18.48
CA GLY A 18 -13.74 7.14 -18.65
C GLY A 18 -13.57 6.64 -20.07
N MET A 19 -12.57 7.19 -20.76
CA MET A 19 -12.22 6.80 -22.11
C MET A 19 -11.59 5.41 -22.06
N SER A 20 -12.32 4.37 -22.49
CA SER A 20 -11.78 3.02 -22.62
C SER A 20 -10.92 2.91 -23.88
N ILE A 21 -9.62 2.64 -23.72
CA ILE A 21 -8.72 2.32 -24.84
C ILE A 21 -8.78 0.81 -25.08
N PRO A 22 -9.20 0.33 -26.27
CA PRO A 22 -9.19 -1.10 -26.59
C PRO A 22 -7.75 -1.62 -26.65
N GLY A 23 -7.42 -2.64 -25.84
CA GLY A 23 -6.12 -3.33 -25.88
C GLY A 23 -5.14 -3.00 -24.74
N LEU A 24 -5.48 -2.08 -23.84
CA LEU A 24 -4.80 -1.88 -22.57
C LEU A 24 -5.73 -2.38 -21.46
N GLY A 25 -5.54 -3.63 -21.04
CA GLY A 25 -6.19 -4.14 -19.84
C GLY A 25 -5.83 -3.23 -18.67
N LEU A 26 -6.84 -2.81 -17.91
CA LEU A 26 -6.64 -2.31 -16.54
C LEU A 26 -5.96 -3.44 -15.76
N VAL A 27 -4.64 -3.38 -15.67
CA VAL A 27 -3.88 -4.28 -14.80
C VAL A 27 -4.10 -3.79 -13.37
N GLY A 28 -4.85 -4.57 -12.59
CA GLY A 28 -5.01 -4.37 -11.15
C GLY A 28 -6.45 -4.27 -10.65
N GLY A 29 -7.32 -5.24 -11.00
CA GLY A 29 -8.69 -5.26 -10.48
C GLY A 29 -9.34 -6.63 -10.28
N ASP A 30 -8.92 -7.69 -10.99
CA ASP A 30 -9.64 -8.97 -11.06
C ASP A 30 -8.92 -10.14 -10.38
N GLY A 31 -8.22 -9.87 -9.27
CA GLY A 31 -7.91 -10.93 -8.31
C GLY A 31 -9.15 -11.27 -7.49
N PRO A 32 -9.38 -12.53 -7.06
CA PRO A 32 -10.46 -12.84 -6.13
C PRO A 32 -10.24 -12.02 -4.85
N ARG A 33 -11.12 -11.03 -4.61
CA ARG A 33 -11.07 -10.22 -3.40
C ARG A 33 -11.20 -11.15 -2.21
N VAL A 34 -10.29 -11.02 -1.25
CA VAL A 34 -10.41 -11.72 0.04
C VAL A 34 -11.71 -11.26 0.68
N VAL A 35 -12.64 -12.20 0.86
CA VAL A 35 -13.86 -11.95 1.63
C VAL A 35 -13.49 -12.21 3.09
N PRO A 36 -13.31 -11.17 3.93
CA PRO A 36 -12.95 -11.39 5.32
C PRO A 36 -14.10 -12.11 6.03
N LEU A 37 -13.75 -13.01 6.95
CA LEU A 37 -14.74 -13.68 7.78
C LEU A 37 -15.42 -12.64 8.68
N ALA A 38 -16.75 -12.72 8.82
CA ALA A 38 -17.48 -11.84 9.73
C ALA A 38 -16.97 -12.03 11.17
N GLY A 39 -16.69 -10.93 11.85
CA GLY A 39 -16.08 -10.93 13.18
C GLY A 39 -14.56 -11.11 13.18
N SER A 40 -13.89 -11.25 12.04
CA SER A 40 -12.42 -11.41 11.95
C SER A 40 -11.64 -10.14 12.27
N LEU A 41 -10.33 -10.28 12.50
CA LEU A 41 -9.44 -9.13 12.61
C LEU A 41 -9.34 -8.41 11.27
N GLU A 42 -9.21 -9.17 10.17
CA GLU A 42 -9.07 -8.58 8.83
C GLU A 42 -10.29 -7.72 8.45
N GLU A 43 -11.51 -8.14 8.80
CA GLU A 43 -12.71 -7.32 8.63
C GLU A 43 -12.58 -5.97 9.37
N ALA A 44 -12.14 -6.00 10.63
CA ALA A 44 -12.00 -4.80 11.44
C ALA A 44 -10.90 -3.86 10.90
N MET A 45 -9.78 -4.41 10.42
CA MET A 45 -8.71 -3.61 9.83
C MET A 45 -9.09 -3.04 8.46
N ARG A 46 -9.89 -3.75 7.64
CA ARG A 46 -10.40 -3.21 6.37
C ARG A 46 -11.42 -2.10 6.57
N ALA A 47 -12.22 -2.19 7.63
CA ALA A 47 -13.23 -1.20 8.00
C ALA A 47 -12.65 0.03 8.73
N GLU A 48 -11.41 -0.03 9.21
CA GLU A 48 -10.76 1.07 9.91
C GLU A 48 -10.56 2.27 8.97
N ALA A 49 -10.90 3.47 9.45
CA ALA A 49 -10.64 4.69 8.71
C ALA A 49 -9.15 5.04 8.77
N GLU A 50 -8.50 5.16 7.61
CA GLU A 50 -7.13 5.63 7.54
C GLU A 50 -7.05 7.12 7.94
N ARG A 51 -6.32 7.40 9.02
CA ARG A 51 -6.11 8.77 9.51
C ARG A 51 -5.04 9.47 8.66
N PRO A 52 -5.27 10.71 8.19
CA PRO A 52 -4.23 11.47 7.51
C PRO A 52 -3.02 11.67 8.41
N ARG A 53 -1.84 11.32 7.90
CA ARG A 53 -0.56 11.50 8.59
C ARG A 53 0.35 12.43 7.78
N PRO A 54 1.15 13.28 8.43
CA PRO A 54 2.21 14.03 7.77
C PRO A 54 3.08 13.12 6.89
N ARG A 55 3.47 13.62 5.73
CA ARG A 55 4.40 12.91 4.86
C ARG A 55 5.75 12.80 5.59
N PRO A 56 6.37 11.60 5.63
CA PRO A 56 7.70 11.45 6.21
C PRO A 56 8.73 12.34 5.50
N GLU A 57 9.70 12.82 6.27
CA GLU A 57 10.81 13.61 5.74
C GLU A 57 11.70 12.75 4.82
N GLU A 58 12.42 13.43 3.91
CA GLU A 58 13.38 12.73 3.06
C GLU A 58 14.53 12.17 3.91
N SER A 59 14.85 10.89 3.70
CA SER A 59 15.82 10.16 4.52
C SER A 59 16.87 9.42 3.69
N ALA A 60 17.95 8.99 4.34
CA ALA A 60 18.94 8.12 3.71
C ALA A 60 18.34 6.76 3.30
N ALA A 61 17.42 6.21 4.11
CA ALA A 61 16.73 4.96 3.81
C ALA A 61 15.84 5.09 2.55
N MET A 62 15.10 6.20 2.42
CA MET A 62 14.30 6.46 1.22
C MET A 62 15.17 6.58 -0.04
N ARG A 63 16.33 7.25 0.06
CA ARG A 63 17.29 7.36 -1.05
C ARG A 63 17.88 6.00 -1.43
N ALA A 64 18.28 5.18 -0.46
CA ALA A 64 18.80 3.85 -0.72
C ALA A 64 17.77 2.94 -1.41
N LEU A 65 16.51 2.97 -0.99
CA LEU A 65 15.42 2.26 -1.69
C LEU A 65 15.23 2.81 -3.11
N HIS A 66 15.28 4.13 -3.30
CA HIS A 66 15.18 4.75 -4.62
C HIS A 66 16.29 4.31 -5.55
N ASP A 67 17.54 4.25 -5.08
CA ASP A 67 18.67 3.79 -5.89
C ASP A 67 18.54 2.31 -6.27
N TRP A 68 18.09 1.46 -5.33
CA TRP A 68 17.78 0.05 -5.62
C TRP A 68 16.70 -0.12 -6.68
N CYS A 69 15.62 0.68 -6.61
CA CYS A 69 14.57 0.68 -7.62
C CYS A 69 15.08 1.20 -8.96
N ARG A 70 15.91 2.24 -8.94
CA ARG A 70 16.46 2.89 -10.13
C ARG A 70 17.38 1.97 -10.92
N ALA A 71 18.18 1.15 -10.25
CA ALA A 71 19.02 0.16 -10.91
C ALA A 71 18.18 -0.77 -11.80
N ARG A 72 16.99 -1.16 -11.33
CA ARG A 72 16.04 -2.03 -12.05
C ARG A 72 15.29 -1.31 -13.16
N THR A 73 14.79 -0.11 -12.89
CA THR A 73 14.06 0.67 -13.91
C THR A 73 14.98 1.20 -15.02
N ALA A 74 16.31 1.23 -14.80
CA ALA A 74 17.27 1.52 -15.86
C ALA A 74 17.34 0.41 -16.91
N VAL A 75 17.05 -0.85 -16.53
CA VAL A 75 17.00 -2.00 -17.44
C VAL A 75 15.62 -2.09 -18.10
N VAL A 76 14.55 -1.99 -17.30
CA VAL A 76 13.16 -2.06 -17.77
C VAL A 76 12.41 -0.78 -17.35
N PRO A 77 12.31 0.23 -18.25
CA PRO A 77 11.72 1.53 -17.90
C PRO A 77 10.22 1.52 -17.60
N SER A 78 9.50 0.45 -17.95
CA SER A 78 8.05 0.34 -17.71
C SER A 78 7.67 0.36 -16.23
N GLY A 79 8.63 0.08 -15.35
CA GLY A 79 8.43 0.14 -13.91
C GLY A 79 7.84 -1.14 -13.32
N PHE A 80 7.67 -1.11 -12.00
CA PHE A 80 7.09 -2.17 -11.18
C PHE A 80 6.53 -1.58 -9.88
N THR A 81 5.62 -2.31 -9.25
CA THR A 81 5.02 -2.00 -7.96
C THR A 81 5.51 -2.99 -6.91
N ILE A 82 5.99 -2.50 -5.78
CA ILE A 82 6.24 -3.30 -4.58
C ILE A 82 5.06 -3.12 -3.64
N GLN A 83 4.43 -4.24 -3.29
CA GLN A 83 3.36 -4.31 -2.31
C GLN A 83 3.94 -4.85 -1.01
N VAL A 84 3.93 -4.04 0.06
CA VAL A 84 4.64 -4.32 1.31
C VAL A 84 3.66 -4.45 2.46
N GLN A 85 3.93 -5.40 3.35
CA GLN A 85 3.29 -5.58 4.65
C GLN A 85 4.35 -5.67 5.75
N VAL A 86 4.19 -4.89 6.82
CA VAL A 86 5.09 -4.89 7.98
C VAL A 86 4.34 -5.32 9.24
N LEU A 87 4.36 -6.64 9.48
CA LEU A 87 3.93 -7.23 10.75
C LEU A 87 5.08 -7.31 11.76
N ASP A 88 6.30 -7.56 11.26
CA ASP A 88 7.56 -7.46 11.98
C ASP A 88 8.51 -6.57 11.16
N PRO A 89 9.02 -5.44 11.71
CA PRO A 89 9.95 -4.57 11.01
C PRO A 89 11.31 -5.22 10.71
N ARG A 90 11.67 -6.32 11.38
CA ARG A 90 12.89 -7.08 11.08
C ARG A 90 12.77 -7.97 9.85
N ALA A 91 11.55 -8.26 9.42
CA ALA A 91 11.27 -9.08 8.27
C ALA A 91 10.01 -8.59 7.51
N PRO A 92 10.07 -7.42 6.85
CA PRO A 92 8.99 -6.96 5.99
C PRO A 92 8.65 -8.01 4.94
N SER A 93 7.36 -8.30 4.77
CA SER A 93 6.87 -9.13 3.67
C SER A 93 6.58 -8.24 2.46
N TYR A 94 6.98 -8.68 1.28
CA TYR A 94 6.70 -7.94 0.06
C TYR A 94 6.43 -8.88 -1.12
N ARG A 95 5.80 -8.34 -2.16
CA ARG A 95 5.61 -8.96 -3.47
C ARG A 95 5.64 -7.91 -4.57
N PHE A 96 5.88 -8.35 -5.80
CA PHE A 96 5.80 -7.50 -6.97
C PHE A 96 4.53 -7.75 -7.76
N ASP A 97 4.00 -6.72 -8.42
CA ASP A 97 3.01 -6.91 -9.49
C ASP A 97 3.65 -7.51 -10.76
N LEU A 98 4.88 -7.08 -11.03
CA LEU A 98 5.75 -7.53 -12.10
C LEU A 98 7.16 -7.68 -11.54
N GLU A 99 7.72 -8.88 -11.66
CA GLU A 99 9.07 -9.16 -11.15
C GLU A 99 10.10 -8.23 -11.83
N PRO A 100 10.85 -7.42 -11.07
CA PRO A 100 11.86 -6.56 -11.64
C PRO A 100 13.03 -7.39 -12.17
N PRO A 101 13.78 -6.87 -13.16
CA PRO A 101 14.96 -7.54 -13.69
C PRO A 101 16.02 -7.75 -12.59
N GLU A 102 16.76 -8.84 -12.69
CA GLU A 102 17.95 -9.05 -11.86
C GLU A 102 19.06 -8.06 -12.27
N ILE A 103 19.82 -7.61 -11.27
CA ILE A 103 20.95 -6.69 -11.44
C ILE A 103 22.22 -7.40 -10.99
N ASP A 104 23.19 -7.53 -11.89
CA ASP A 104 24.51 -8.12 -11.63
C ASP A 104 25.43 -7.11 -10.95
N ASP A 105 24.98 -6.58 -9.81
CA ASP A 105 25.72 -5.70 -8.93
C ASP A 105 25.38 -6.06 -7.48
N PRO A 106 26.36 -6.53 -6.68
CA PRO A 106 26.15 -6.83 -5.25
C PRO A 106 25.59 -5.65 -4.46
N GLU A 107 25.80 -4.40 -4.90
CA GLU A 107 25.20 -3.22 -4.28
C GLU A 107 23.66 -3.25 -4.36
N PHE A 108 23.11 -3.75 -5.47
CA PHE A 108 21.68 -3.74 -5.79
C PHE A 108 21.04 -5.13 -5.80
N ALA A 109 21.67 -6.12 -5.18
CA ALA A 109 21.18 -7.49 -5.09
C ALA A 109 19.72 -7.57 -4.56
N ALA A 110 18.98 -8.59 -5.01
CA ALA A 110 17.55 -8.72 -4.72
C ALA A 110 17.26 -9.00 -3.23
N ASP A 111 18.14 -9.74 -2.57
CA ASP A 111 18.07 -10.10 -1.15
C ASP A 111 18.18 -8.89 -0.21
N LYS A 112 18.73 -7.77 -0.67
CA LYS A 112 18.79 -6.52 0.11
C LYS A 112 17.45 -5.83 0.29
N LEU A 113 16.45 -6.11 -0.55
CA LEU A 113 15.19 -5.36 -0.54
C LEU A 113 14.49 -5.43 0.82
N SER A 114 14.46 -6.60 1.45
CA SER A 114 13.85 -6.77 2.78
C SER A 114 14.48 -5.84 3.83
N GLY A 115 15.82 -5.74 3.82
CA GLY A 115 16.57 -4.83 4.70
C GLY A 115 16.26 -3.36 4.41
N LEU A 116 16.25 -2.96 3.13
CA LEU A 116 15.92 -1.59 2.73
C LEU A 116 14.51 -1.18 3.15
N LEU A 117 13.53 -2.07 3.03
CA LEU A 117 12.16 -1.84 3.49
C LEU A 117 12.09 -1.73 5.02
N GLY A 118 12.87 -2.52 5.74
CA GLY A 118 12.96 -2.48 7.20
C GLY A 118 13.57 -1.17 7.69
N ASP A 119 14.66 -0.73 7.07
CA ASP A 119 15.33 0.55 7.38
C ASP A 119 14.42 1.75 7.08
N LEU A 120 13.67 1.70 5.97
CA LEU A 120 12.67 2.72 5.65
C LEU A 120 11.59 2.77 6.73
N TRP A 121 11.03 1.62 7.10
CA TRP A 121 10.00 1.54 8.14
C TRP A 121 10.51 2.10 9.48
N LEU A 122 11.70 1.67 9.92
CA LEU A 122 12.31 2.12 11.18
C LEU A 122 12.61 3.61 11.21
N THR A 123 12.97 4.19 10.05
CA THR A 123 13.22 5.63 9.94
C THR A 123 11.91 6.42 10.07
N GLU A 124 10.84 5.93 9.46
CA GLU A 124 9.55 6.62 9.41
C GLU A 124 8.70 6.38 10.67
N SER A 125 8.97 5.33 11.44
CA SER A 125 8.21 4.97 12.64
C SER A 125 8.54 5.80 13.88
N GLN A 126 9.54 6.68 13.84
CA GLN A 126 10.08 7.40 15.01
C GLN A 126 9.22 8.60 15.44
N SER A 127 7.90 8.42 15.51
CA SER A 127 6.96 9.45 15.95
C SER A 127 5.80 8.84 16.73
N GLU A 128 5.00 9.70 17.38
CA GLU A 128 3.78 9.29 18.08
C GLU A 128 2.75 8.62 17.16
N GLN A 129 2.88 8.77 15.84
CA GLN A 129 1.96 8.16 14.86
C GLN A 129 2.24 6.67 14.61
N GLY A 130 3.43 6.19 15.02
CA GLY A 130 3.95 4.87 14.72
C GLY A 130 4.26 4.63 13.24
N GLY A 131 4.76 3.43 12.93
CA GLY A 131 5.04 3.02 11.56
C GLY A 131 3.80 2.53 10.80
N TRP A 132 3.90 2.55 9.47
CA TRP A 132 2.86 2.04 8.57
C TRP A 132 2.76 0.51 8.62
N LEU A 133 1.60 -0.05 8.30
CA LEU A 133 1.37 -1.50 8.26
C LEU A 133 1.46 -2.04 6.84
N PHE A 134 1.04 -1.23 5.86
CA PHE A 134 1.13 -1.54 4.44
C PHE A 134 1.74 -0.37 3.69
N ALA A 135 2.47 -0.68 2.62
CA ALA A 135 2.91 0.33 1.68
C ALA A 135 2.78 -0.19 0.25
N ARG A 136 2.49 0.73 -0.66
CA ARG A 136 2.58 0.52 -2.10
C ARG A 136 3.67 1.43 -2.64
N ILE A 137 4.67 0.83 -3.27
CA ILE A 137 5.82 1.54 -3.81
C ILE A 137 5.80 1.38 -5.33
N ASP A 138 5.49 2.45 -6.05
CA ASP A 138 5.51 2.46 -7.51
C ASP A 138 6.85 3.05 -7.99
N ALA A 139 7.63 2.24 -8.71
CA ALA A 139 8.90 2.64 -9.31
C ALA A 139 8.77 2.68 -10.83
N ALA A 140 8.99 3.84 -11.44
CA ALA A 140 8.93 3.99 -12.90
C ALA A 140 9.96 5.02 -13.39
N GLY A 141 10.82 4.63 -14.32
CA GLY A 141 11.92 5.47 -14.79
C GLY A 141 12.75 6.03 -13.63
N ARG A 142 12.70 7.34 -13.40
CA ARG A 142 13.41 8.03 -12.30
C ARG A 142 12.54 8.33 -11.08
N THR A 143 11.24 8.04 -11.16
CA THR A 143 10.28 8.36 -10.11
C THR A 143 10.08 7.18 -9.17
N LEU A 144 9.99 7.49 -7.88
CA LEU A 144 9.59 6.57 -6.83
C LEU A 144 8.45 7.22 -6.05
N ARG A 145 7.29 6.56 -6.01
CA ARG A 145 6.15 6.96 -5.18
C ARG A 145 5.93 5.91 -4.11
N VAL A 146 5.66 6.36 -2.90
CA VAL A 146 5.33 5.47 -1.77
C VAL A 146 4.05 5.96 -1.12
N ASP A 147 2.99 5.17 -1.25
CA ASP A 147 1.73 5.34 -0.54
C ASP A 147 1.74 4.42 0.69
N ARG A 148 1.26 4.91 1.84
CA ARG A 148 1.34 4.24 3.14
C ARG A 148 -0.03 4.12 3.76
N TRP A 149 -0.27 2.99 4.42
CA TRP A 149 -1.44 2.75 5.24
C TRP A 149 -0.98 2.25 6.59
N TYR A 150 -1.44 2.91 7.64
CA TYR A 150 -0.97 2.69 9.00
C TYR A 150 -2.01 1.98 9.86
N ASP A 151 -3.28 2.06 9.47
CA ASP A 151 -4.40 1.53 10.23
C ASP A 151 -5.22 0.59 9.34
N GLN A 152 -5.43 0.97 8.08
CA GLN A 152 -6.31 0.24 7.18
C GLN A 152 -5.56 -0.83 6.38
N VAL A 153 -6.24 -1.95 6.12
CA VAL A 153 -5.85 -2.90 5.08
C VAL A 153 -6.34 -2.38 3.74
N PRO A 154 -5.44 -2.07 2.78
CA PRO A 154 -5.85 -1.48 1.51
C PRO A 154 -6.68 -2.43 0.65
N ASP A 155 -7.58 -1.88 -0.17
CA ASP A 155 -8.44 -2.67 -1.07
C ASP A 155 -7.66 -3.48 -2.11
N TRP A 156 -6.47 -3.02 -2.49
CA TRP A 156 -5.58 -3.72 -3.41
C TRP A 156 -4.83 -4.88 -2.75
N TRP A 157 -4.86 -5.00 -1.42
CA TRP A 157 -4.23 -6.12 -0.71
C TRP A 157 -5.18 -7.33 -0.74
N ASP A 158 -4.76 -8.37 -1.46
CA ASP A 158 -5.54 -9.57 -1.79
C ASP A 158 -5.03 -10.85 -1.10
N ASN A 159 -4.18 -10.73 -0.08
CA ASN A 159 -3.63 -11.86 0.67
C ASN A 159 -4.12 -11.85 2.13
N PRO A 160 -4.67 -12.95 2.67
CA PRO A 160 -5.10 -13.00 4.07
C PRO A 160 -3.99 -12.64 5.07
N ILE A 161 -4.34 -11.88 6.11
CA ILE A 161 -3.38 -11.37 7.11
C ILE A 161 -3.10 -12.39 8.22
N GLU A 162 -4.13 -13.13 8.63
CA GLU A 162 -4.16 -13.94 9.83
C GLU A 162 -3.15 -15.12 9.90
N PRO A 163 -2.73 -15.79 8.80
CA PRO A 163 -1.86 -16.97 8.91
C PRO A 163 -0.41 -16.70 9.39
N ARG A 164 0.04 -15.44 9.41
CA ARG A 164 1.45 -15.06 9.68
C ARG A 164 1.63 -13.94 10.71
N LEU A 165 0.55 -13.55 11.38
CA LEU A 165 0.56 -12.37 12.21
C LEU A 165 1.15 -12.67 13.60
N ASP A 166 2.26 -12.01 13.95
CA ASP A 166 2.65 -11.83 15.35
C ASP A 166 1.70 -10.81 15.98
N VAL A 167 0.59 -11.32 16.51
CA VAL A 167 -0.46 -10.51 17.14
C VAL A 167 0.11 -9.72 18.32
N ASN A 168 1.01 -10.31 19.12
CA ASN A 168 1.59 -9.66 20.29
C ASN A 168 2.51 -8.51 19.89
N GLY A 169 3.37 -8.72 18.89
CA GLY A 169 4.24 -7.69 18.34
C GLY A 169 3.43 -6.54 17.72
N LEU A 170 2.36 -6.85 16.98
CA LEU A 170 1.48 -5.82 16.43
C LEU A 170 0.77 -5.04 17.54
N VAL A 171 0.17 -5.72 18.52
CA VAL A 171 -0.50 -5.10 19.67
C VAL A 171 0.44 -4.12 20.36
N ARG A 172 1.66 -4.54 20.70
CA ARG A 172 2.66 -3.68 21.34
C ARG A 172 2.96 -2.43 20.52
N ARG A 173 3.24 -2.59 19.22
CA ARG A 173 3.53 -1.45 18.32
C ARG A 173 2.38 -0.47 18.22
N LEU A 174 1.15 -0.95 18.21
CA LEU A 174 -0.04 -0.11 18.15
C LEU A 174 -0.30 0.60 19.49
N TYR A 175 -0.05 -0.06 20.63
CA TYR A 175 -0.13 0.56 21.95
C TYR A 175 0.93 1.64 22.18
N ASP A 176 2.11 1.49 21.57
CA ASP A 176 3.20 2.46 21.67
C ASP A 176 2.92 3.77 20.89
N ARG A 177 1.85 3.81 20.09
CA ARG A 177 1.38 5.04 19.42
C ARG A 177 0.70 5.99 20.40
N GLY A 178 0.73 7.28 20.09
CA GLY A 178 -0.08 8.30 20.75
C GLY A 178 -1.56 7.92 20.73
N PRO A 179 -2.35 8.19 21.80
CA PRO A 179 -3.72 7.71 21.94
C PRO A 179 -4.64 8.01 20.75
N GLU A 180 -4.46 9.15 20.09
CA GLU A 180 -5.24 9.57 18.92
C GLU A 180 -4.90 8.79 17.63
N TRP A 181 -3.75 8.11 17.61
CA TRP A 181 -3.22 7.32 16.49
C TRP A 181 -3.42 5.81 16.66
N GLN A 182 -4.04 5.40 17.77
CA GLN A 182 -4.39 4.01 18.01
C GLN A 182 -5.65 3.65 17.19
N PRO A 183 -5.62 2.55 16.42
CA PRO A 183 -6.76 2.14 15.62
C PRO A 183 -7.89 1.58 16.50
N SER A 184 -9.14 1.70 16.06
CA SER A 184 -10.30 1.27 16.87
C SER A 184 -10.33 -0.24 17.14
N TYR A 185 -9.70 -1.03 16.27
CA TYR A 185 -9.60 -2.48 16.43
C TYR A 185 -8.53 -2.93 17.44
N LEU A 186 -7.77 -2.02 18.08
CA LEU A 186 -6.71 -2.39 19.02
C LEU A 186 -7.22 -3.22 20.22
N GLU A 187 -8.39 -2.90 20.75
CA GLU A 187 -9.00 -3.67 21.85
C GLU A 187 -9.36 -5.10 21.41
N LYS A 188 -9.84 -5.24 20.17
CA LYS A 188 -10.17 -6.55 19.57
C LYS A 188 -8.90 -7.39 19.41
N LEU A 189 -7.81 -6.78 18.91
CA LEU A 189 -6.49 -7.40 18.81
C LEU A 189 -5.99 -7.88 20.19
N TYR A 190 -6.10 -7.04 21.21
CA TYR A 190 -5.65 -7.38 22.56
C TYR A 190 -6.42 -8.57 23.14
N THR A 191 -7.73 -8.65 22.88
CA THR A 191 -8.58 -9.74 23.37
C THR A 191 -8.28 -11.06 22.65
N SER A 192 -7.98 -11.01 21.35
CA SER A 192 -7.58 -12.20 20.57
C SER A 192 -6.17 -12.72 20.88
N ALA A 193 -5.32 -11.91 21.52
CA ALA A 193 -3.95 -12.28 21.89
C ALA A 193 -3.84 -13.01 23.25
N ARG A 194 -4.90 -12.98 24.08
CA ARG A 194 -4.98 -13.66 25.37
C ARG A 194 -5.51 -15.08 25.24
#